data_AF-A0A9C7PLF2-F1
#
_entry.id   AF-A0A9C7PLF2-F1
#
_cell.length_a   1.000
_cell.length_b   1.000
_cell.length_c   1.000
_cell.angle_alpha   90.00
_cell.angle_beta   90.00
_cell.angle_gamma   90.00
#
_symmetry.space_group_name_H-M   'P 1'
#
loop_
_entity.id
_entity.type
_entity.pdbx_description
1 polymer ?
#
loop_
_entity_poly.entity_id
_entity_poly.type
_entity_poly.pdbx_seq_one_letter_code
_entity_poly.pdbx_strand_id
1 'polypeptide(L)'
;MAPWPFWYIKGSPNLGGPVSTASGLTFIGATTDHFLRAFDTDTGEELWKGRLPTSGHGLPITYQLSESGKQYVVIAAGGTPR
;
A
#
# COMPACT_ATOMS: atom_id res chain seq x y z
N MET A 1 -14.37 -0.78 28.05
CA MET A 1 -13.76 0.52 28.34
C MET A 1 -12.49 0.63 27.51
N ALA A 2 -12.49 1.41 26.42
CA ALA A 2 -11.29 1.71 25.63
C ALA A 2 -10.57 2.91 26.27
N PRO A 3 -9.26 2.89 26.49
CA PRO A 3 -8.58 3.99 27.15
C PRO A 3 -8.27 5.12 26.15
N TRP A 4 -8.63 6.36 26.53
CA TRP A 4 -7.93 7.60 26.14
C TRP A 4 -7.91 7.97 24.62
N PRO A 5 -7.52 9.19 24.20
CA PRO A 5 -8.08 9.83 23.02
C PRO A 5 -7.46 9.39 21.68
N PHE A 6 -8.26 8.72 20.85
CA PHE A 6 -7.90 8.38 19.47
C PHE A 6 -7.68 9.60 18.55
N TRP A 7 -8.13 10.80 18.95
CA TRP A 7 -7.96 12.05 18.19
C TRP A 7 -6.53 12.60 18.18
N TYR A 8 -5.61 12.01 18.95
CA TYR A 8 -4.18 12.39 18.94
C TYR A 8 -3.35 11.61 17.91
N ILE A 9 -3.92 10.59 17.27
CA ILE A 9 -3.21 9.77 16.28
C ILE A 9 -3.15 10.54 14.95
N LYS A 10 -1.98 11.08 14.61
CA LYS A 10 -1.72 11.68 13.30
C LYS A 10 -1.62 10.57 12.25
N GLY A 11 -2.41 10.67 11.19
CA GLY A 11 -2.40 9.73 10.07
C GLY A 11 -3.78 9.13 9.80
N SER A 12 -3.84 8.18 8.86
CA SER A 12 -5.04 7.37 8.61
C SER A 12 -4.84 5.97 9.20
N PRO A 13 -5.88 5.33 9.77
CA PRO A 13 -5.81 3.93 10.15
C PRO A 13 -5.31 3.08 8.98
N ASN A 14 -4.31 2.24 9.23
CA ASN A 14 -3.80 1.33 8.22
C ASN A 14 -4.75 0.14 8.08
N LEU A 15 -5.39 0.02 6.93
CA LEU A 15 -6.39 -1.00 6.63
C LEU A 15 -5.85 -1.89 5.50
N GLY A 16 -5.09 -2.90 5.87
CA GLY A 16 -4.40 -3.79 4.94
C GLY A 16 -2.98 -4.08 5.41
N GLY A 17 -2.10 -4.42 4.47
CA GLY A 17 -0.70 -4.71 4.75
C GLY A 17 0.18 -4.49 3.51
N PRO A 18 1.49 -4.42 3.70
CA PRO A 18 2.44 -4.19 2.62
C PRO A 18 2.90 -5.49 1.93
N VAL A 19 3.56 -5.34 0.79
CA VAL A 19 4.47 -6.36 0.23
C VAL A 19 5.85 -5.74 0.05
N SER A 20 6.89 -6.45 0.49
CA SER A 20 8.28 -6.04 0.36
C SER A 20 8.99 -6.91 -0.68
N THR A 21 9.87 -6.29 -1.48
CA THR A 21 10.68 -6.97 -2.49
C THR A 21 12.12 -7.11 -2.02
N ALA A 22 12.86 -8.06 -2.60
CA ALA A 22 14.29 -8.22 -2.34
C ALA A 22 15.14 -7.02 -2.80
N SER A 23 14.59 -6.13 -3.63
CA SER A 23 15.26 -4.91 -4.09
C SER A 23 15.18 -3.75 -3.09
N GLY A 24 14.58 -3.95 -1.91
CA GLY A 24 14.42 -2.89 -0.91
C GLY A 24 13.21 -1.98 -1.14
N LEU A 25 12.23 -2.40 -1.96
CA LEU A 25 10.99 -1.64 -2.17
C LEU A 25 9.83 -2.25 -1.39
N THR A 26 9.07 -1.40 -0.70
CA THR A 26 7.86 -1.78 0.01
C THR A 26 6.64 -1.11 -0.60
N PHE A 27 5.69 -1.90 -1.09
CA PHE A 27 4.45 -1.42 -1.69
C PHE A 27 3.28 -1.51 -0.72
N ILE A 28 2.46 -0.46 -0.62
CA ILE A 28 1.30 -0.43 0.27
C ILE A 28 0.19 0.51 -0.24
N GLY A 29 -1.07 0.08 -0.12
CA GLY A 29 -2.26 0.87 -0.48
C GLY A 29 -3.27 1.08 0.66
N ALA A 30 -2.89 0.68 1.88
CA ALA A 30 -3.72 0.52 3.08
C ALA A 30 -4.29 1.83 3.69
N THR A 31 -4.46 2.87 2.88
CA THR A 31 -4.97 4.19 3.24
C THR A 31 -6.25 4.52 2.47
N THR A 32 -7.11 5.34 3.07
CA THR A 32 -8.40 5.77 2.48
C THR A 32 -8.26 6.86 1.41
N ASP A 33 -7.04 7.22 1.02
CA ASP A 33 -6.73 8.28 0.06
C ASP A 33 -6.64 7.81 -1.39
N HIS A 34 -6.86 6.51 -1.63
CA HIS A 34 -6.92 5.89 -2.96
C HIS A 34 -5.58 5.94 -3.70
N PHE A 35 -4.48 5.64 -3.02
CA PHE A 35 -3.17 5.50 -3.65
C PHE A 35 -2.55 4.14 -3.33
N LEU A 36 -1.87 3.57 -4.33
CA LEU A 36 -0.82 2.58 -4.11
C LEU A 36 0.50 3.35 -4.06
N ARG A 37 1.32 3.07 -3.06
CA ARG A 37 2.63 3.72 -2.86
C ARG A 37 3.75 2.72 -2.88
N ALA A 38 4.94 3.18 -3.24
CA ALA A 38 6.20 2.47 -3.08
C ALA A 38 7.12 3.31 -2.18
N PHE A 39 7.66 2.66 -1.17
CA PHE A 39 8.60 3.25 -0.23
C PHE A 39 9.95 2.54 -0.33
N ASP A 40 11.02 3.28 -0.07
CA ASP A 40 12.30 2.68 0.32
C ASP A 40 12.12 1.97 1.67
N THR A 41 12.57 0.72 1.76
CA THR A 41 12.33 -0.11 2.94
C THR A 41 13.19 0.29 4.13
N ASP A 42 14.38 0.85 3.89
CA ASP A 42 15.31 1.22 4.95
C ASP A 42 15.02 2.62 5.48
N THR A 43 14.70 3.56 4.59
CA THR A 43 14.49 4.98 4.97
C THR A 43 13.02 5.34 5.20
N GLY A 44 12.10 4.58 4.60
CA GLY A 44 10.67 4.92 4.60
C GLY A 44 10.31 6.10 3.68
N GLU A 45 11.21 6.51 2.78
CA GLU A 45 10.96 7.58 1.81
C GLU A 45 9.93 7.14 0.75
N GLU A 46 8.93 7.98 0.46
CA GLU A 46 7.98 7.74 -0.64
C GLU A 46 8.70 7.96 -1.98
N LEU A 47 9.02 6.88 -2.68
CA LEU A 47 9.69 6.93 -3.98
C LEU A 47 8.69 7.07 -5.13
N TRP A 48 7.46 6.54 -4.94
CA TRP A 48 6.42 6.59 -5.97
C TRP A 48 5.02 6.45 -5.39
N LYS A 49 4.03 7.00 -6.11
CA LYS A 49 2.61 6.71 -5.90
C LYS A 49 1.81 6.67 -7.19
N GLY A 50 0.81 5.80 -7.23
CA GLY A 50 -0.17 5.68 -8.30
C GLY A 50 -1.58 5.82 -7.77
N ARG A 51 -2.42 6.59 -8.47
CA ARG A 51 -3.81 6.79 -8.10
C ARG A 51 -4.63 5.52 -8.39
N LEU A 52 -5.39 5.08 -7.40
CA LEU A 52 -6.37 4.01 -7.52
C LEU A 52 -7.78 4.58 -7.77
N PRO A 53 -8.65 3.82 -8.46
CA PRO A 53 -10.04 4.23 -8.68
C PRO A 53 -10.85 4.27 -7.38
N THR A 54 -10.56 3.36 -6.44
CA THR A 54 -11.20 3.23 -5.12
C THR A 54 -10.16 2.95 -4.03
N SER A 55 -10.59 2.77 -2.78
CA SER A 55 -9.66 2.52 -1.66
C SER A 55 -9.03 1.13 -1.80
N GLY A 56 -7.70 1.07 -1.68
CA GLY A 56 -6.90 -0.14 -1.89
C GLY A 56 -6.60 -0.87 -0.59
N HIS A 57 -7.63 -1.29 0.15
CA HIS A 57 -7.44 -1.98 1.43
C HIS A 57 -6.91 -3.44 1.30
N GLY A 58 -6.80 -3.94 0.06
CA GLY A 58 -6.23 -5.25 -0.21
C GLY A 58 -4.71 -5.29 -0.03
N LEU A 59 -4.18 -6.48 0.27
CA LEU A 59 -2.74 -6.73 0.26
C LEU A 59 -2.23 -6.66 -1.19
N PRO A 60 -1.27 -5.78 -1.52
CA PRO A 60 -0.61 -5.85 -2.80
C PRO A 60 0.18 -7.15 -2.91
N ILE A 61 0.32 -7.68 -4.11
CA ILE A 61 1.17 -8.83 -4.43
C ILE A 61 2.13 -8.47 -5.55
N THR A 62 3.22 -9.21 -5.65
CA THR A 62 4.14 -9.11 -6.79
C THR A 62 4.43 -10.49 -7.36
N TYR A 63 4.55 -10.56 -8.69
CA TYR A 63 4.92 -11.77 -9.42
C TYR A 63 5.68 -11.40 -10.68
N GLN A 64 6.36 -12.38 -11.27
CA GLN A 64 7.11 -12.20 -12.51
C GLN A 64 6.58 -13.18 -13.56
N LEU A 65 6.40 -12.72 -14.79
CA LEU A 65 6.09 -13.60 -15.92
C LEU A 65 7.38 -14.20 -16.48
N SER A 66 7.43 -15.52 -16.61
CA SER A 66 8.61 -16.27 -17.06
C SER A 66 9.09 -15.87 -18.46
N GLU A 67 8.16 -15.56 -19.37
CA GLU A 67 8.48 -15.29 -20.77
C GLU A 67 9.07 -13.90 -21.03
N SER A 68 8.72 -12.91 -20.20
CA SER A 68 9.13 -11.51 -20.42
C SER A 68 10.14 -11.00 -19.39
N GLY A 69 10.34 -11.74 -18.29
CA GLY A 69 11.16 -11.30 -17.15
C GLY A 69 10.61 -10.06 -16.43
N LYS A 70 9.45 -9.52 -16.83
CA LYS A 70 8.85 -8.34 -16.21
C LYS A 70 8.18 -8.73 -14.90
N GLN A 71 8.50 -7.97 -13.85
CA GLN A 71 7.85 -8.05 -12.55
C GLN A 71 6.65 -7.11 -12.52
N TYR A 72 5.54 -7.62 -12.00
CA TYR A 72 4.28 -6.92 -11.84
C TYR A 72 3.98 -6.75 -10.37
N VAL A 73 3.35 -5.62 -10.03
CA VAL A 73 2.76 -5.36 -8.72
C VAL A 73 1.28 -5.14 -8.93
N VAL A 74 0.44 -5.86 -8.18
CA VAL A 74 -1.01 -5.86 -8.34
C VAL A 74 -1.66 -5.65 -6.99
N ILE A 75 -2.70 -4.82 -6.96
CA ILE A 75 -3.54 -4.60 -5.79
C ILE A 75 -5.02 -4.64 -6.21
N ALA A 76 -5.84 -5.29 -5.40
CA ALA A 76 -7.28 -5.22 -5.54
C ALA A 76 -7.80 -3.88 -4.97
N ALA A 77 -8.21 -2.98 -5.86
CA ALA A 77 -8.89 -1.73 -5.50
C ALA A 77 -10.41 -1.93 -5.53
N GLY A 78 -10.94 -2.53 -4.46
CA GLY A 78 -12.37 -2.85 -4.32
C GLY A 78 -13.04 -2.19 -3.11
N GLY A 79 -12.36 -1.29 -2.41
CA GLY A 79 -12.91 -0.62 -1.23
C GLY A 79 -13.97 0.43 -1.57
N THR A 80 -14.48 1.11 -0.53
CA THR A 80 -15.58 2.08 -0.63
C THR A 80 -15.31 3.13 -1.71
N PRO A 81 -16.21 3.30 -2.70
CA PRO A 81 -16.17 4.42 -3.63
C PRO A 81 -16.44 5.74 -2.89
N ARG A 82 -15.94 6.86 -3.44
CA ARG A 82 -16.10 8.18 -2.84
C ARG A 82 -17.55 8.58 -2.64
#